data_AF-A0A1Y3GEW8-F1
#
_entry.id   AF-A0A1Y3GEW8-F1
#
_cell.length_a   1.000
_cell.length_b   1.000
_cell.length_c   1.000
_cell.angle_alpha   90.00
_cell.angle_beta   90.00
_cell.angle_gamma   90.00
#
_symmetry.space_group_name_H-M   'P 1'
#
loop_
_entity.id
_entity.type
_entity.pdbx_description
1 polymer ?
#
loop_
_entity_poly.entity_id
_entity_poly.type
_entity_poly.pdbx_seq_one_letter_code
_entity_poly.pdbx_strand_id
1 'polypeptide(L)'
;MSTGQLPPEVQQKLQKGQQLQQKAENIANQKNQSSMRQNQLENAIEELKNADEDSTVYRTYGDVIIEKESSEKLIEELEEEVEDLEVRVETLEKQQEKVQEKLQELQKELQAEIEGMRGGGLPGEAG
;
A
#
# COMPACT_ATOMS: atom_id res chain seq x y z
N MET A 1 -30.72 -23.13 23.83
CA MET A 1 -30.19 -21.93 23.14
C MET A 1 -28.71 -21.83 23.44
N SER A 2 -27.85 -22.57 22.73
CA SER A 2 -26.40 -22.39 22.88
C SER A 2 -26.04 -21.06 22.22
N THR A 3 -25.66 -20.11 23.05
CA THR A 3 -25.41 -18.71 22.74
C THR A 3 -24.30 -18.54 21.70
N GLY A 4 -24.66 -18.16 20.48
CA GLY A 4 -24.15 -16.98 19.75
C GLY A 4 -22.65 -16.78 19.50
N GLN A 5 -21.77 -17.74 19.81
CA GLN A 5 -20.32 -17.56 19.67
C GLN A 5 -19.80 -18.34 18.45
N LEU A 6 -19.20 -17.63 17.50
CA LEU A 6 -18.53 -18.24 16.34
C LEU A 6 -17.50 -19.29 16.80
N PRO A 7 -17.27 -20.38 16.05
CA PRO A 7 -16.24 -21.34 16.41
C PRO A 7 -14.85 -20.68 16.51
N PRO A 8 -13.97 -21.16 17.41
CA PRO A 8 -12.67 -20.54 17.65
C PRO A 8 -11.82 -20.35 16.39
N GLU A 9 -11.88 -21.30 15.45
CA GLU A 9 -11.16 -21.24 14.19
C GLU A 9 -11.65 -20.09 13.29
N VAL A 10 -12.97 -19.91 13.18
CA VAL A 10 -13.59 -18.77 12.48
C VAL A 10 -13.20 -17.45 13.13
N GLN A 11 -13.17 -17.38 14.47
CA GLN A 11 -12.74 -16.16 15.18
C GLN A 11 -11.29 -15.80 14.88
N GLN A 12 -10.38 -16.77 14.89
CA GLN A 12 -8.97 -16.55 14.55
C GLN A 12 -8.81 -16.07 13.11
N LYS A 13 -9.54 -16.67 12.18
CA LYS A 13 -9.53 -16.26 10.77
C LYS A 13 -10.07 -14.84 10.58
N LEU A 14 -11.14 -14.45 11.27
CA LEU A 14 -11.64 -13.07 11.26
C LEU A 14 -10.60 -12.08 11.80
N GLN A 15 -9.93 -12.41 12.90
CA GLN A 15 -8.86 -11.57 13.44
C GLN A 15 -7.70 -11.41 12.43
N LYS A 16 -7.28 -12.51 11.79
CA LYS A 16 -6.27 -12.47 10.72
C LYS A 16 -6.71 -11.59 9.55
N GLY A 17 -8.00 -11.64 9.19
CA GLY A 17 -8.58 -10.81 8.13
C GLY A 17 -8.50 -9.33 8.46
N GLN A 18 -8.86 -8.94 9.69
CA GLN A 18 -8.75 -7.56 10.16
C GLN A 18 -7.30 -7.06 10.13
N GLN A 19 -6.33 -7.91 10.52
CA GLN A 19 -4.91 -7.57 10.44
C GLN A 19 -4.44 -7.35 8.99
N LEU A 20 -4.89 -8.20 8.06
CA LEU A 20 -4.58 -8.05 6.64
C LEU A 20 -5.21 -6.78 6.05
N GLN A 21 -6.43 -6.42 6.46
CA GLN A 21 -7.08 -5.16 6.05
C GLN A 21 -6.27 -3.95 6.52
N GLN A 22 -5.88 -3.90 7.81
CA GLN A 22 -5.03 -2.82 8.34
C GLN A 22 -3.69 -2.75 7.60
N LYS A 23 -3.10 -3.89 7.26
CA LYS A 23 -1.87 -3.93 6.47
C LYS A 23 -2.08 -3.37 5.07
N ALA A 24 -3.20 -3.69 4.40
CA ALA A 24 -3.53 -3.16 3.08
C ALA A 24 -3.69 -1.64 3.12
N GLU A 25 -4.39 -1.10 4.11
CA GLU A 25 -4.54 0.36 4.31
C GLU A 25 -3.18 1.05 4.49
N ASN A 26 -2.29 0.47 5.31
CA ASN A 26 -0.94 1.00 5.50
C ASN A 26 -0.09 0.99 4.23
N ILE A 27 -0.19 -0.06 3.42
CA ILE A 27 0.51 -0.14 2.12
C ILE A 27 -0.04 0.91 1.16
N ALA A 28 -1.37 1.05 1.08
CA ALA A 28 -2.01 2.03 0.21
C ALA A 28 -1.60 3.46 0.57
N ASN A 29 -1.57 3.79 1.87
CA ASN A 29 -1.12 5.10 2.34
C ASN A 29 0.33 5.38 1.97
N GLN A 30 1.23 4.40 2.15
CA GLN A 30 2.63 4.55 1.78
C GLN A 30 2.82 4.69 0.27
N LYS A 31 2.07 3.92 -0.54
CA LYS A 31 2.11 4.02 -1.99
C LYS A 31 1.68 5.41 -2.44
N ASN A 32 0.55 5.90 -1.92
CA ASN A 32 0.05 7.23 -2.25
C ASN A 32 1.05 8.34 -1.89
N GLN A 33 1.70 8.25 -0.72
CA GLN A 33 2.74 9.21 -0.33
C GLN A 33 3.93 9.19 -1.30
N SER A 34 4.42 8.00 -1.67
CA SER A 34 5.51 7.87 -2.64
C SER A 34 5.12 8.43 -4.01
N SER A 35 3.96 8.06 -4.55
CA SER A 35 3.49 8.55 -5.85
C SER A 35 3.24 10.06 -5.86
N MET A 36 2.71 10.63 -4.77
CA MET A 36 2.57 12.09 -4.67
C MET A 36 3.93 12.79 -4.69
N ARG A 37 4.91 12.25 -3.95
CA ARG A 37 6.27 12.79 -3.94
C ARG A 37 6.92 12.68 -5.31
N GLN A 38 6.80 11.52 -5.97
CA GLN A 38 7.31 11.29 -7.31
C GLN A 38 6.77 12.34 -8.30
N ASN A 39 5.45 12.50 -8.38
CA ASN A 39 4.81 13.49 -9.26
C ASN A 39 5.28 14.93 -8.95
N GLN A 40 5.51 15.28 -7.68
CA GLN A 40 6.03 16.59 -7.32
C GLN A 40 7.44 16.82 -7.85
N LEU A 41 8.29 15.79 -7.82
CA LEU A 41 9.66 15.87 -8.33
C LEU A 41 9.68 15.93 -9.85
N GLU A 42 8.85 15.13 -10.53
CA GLU A 42 8.70 15.16 -11.98
C GLU A 42 8.29 16.56 -12.46
N ASN A 43 7.29 17.17 -11.82
CA ASN A 43 6.89 18.54 -12.12
C ASN A 43 8.01 19.55 -11.83
N ALA A 44 8.76 19.38 -10.73
CA ALA A 44 9.89 20.26 -10.42
C ALA A 44 11.01 20.16 -11.46
N ILE A 45 11.29 18.95 -11.95
CA ILE A 45 12.24 18.71 -13.04
C ILE A 45 11.76 19.40 -14.33
N GLU A 46 10.48 19.31 -14.67
CA GLU A 46 9.91 19.97 -15.85
C GLU A 46 10.06 21.50 -15.77
N GLU A 47 9.74 22.11 -14.62
CA GLU A 47 9.92 23.54 -14.41
C GLU A 47 11.40 23.95 -14.48
N LEU A 48 12.31 23.15 -13.90
CA LEU A 48 13.75 23.41 -13.97
C LEU A 48 14.30 23.31 -15.40
N LYS A 49 13.78 22.39 -16.22
CA LYS A 49 14.14 22.25 -17.64
C LYS A 49 13.65 23.44 -18.49
N ASN A 50 12.62 24.14 -18.04
CA ASN A 50 12.06 25.32 -18.70
C ASN A 50 12.63 26.65 -18.18
N ALA A 51 13.42 26.62 -17.11
CA ALA A 51 14.05 27.82 -16.55
C ALA A 51 15.23 28.30 -17.40
N ASP A 52 15.53 29.61 -17.33
CA ASP A 52 16.70 30.18 -17.99
C ASP A 52 17.99 29.53 -17.46
N GLU A 53 18.95 29.24 -18.36
CA GLU A 53 20.24 28.60 -18.01
C GLU A 53 21.03 29.35 -16.94
N ASP A 54 20.87 30.68 -16.86
CA ASP A 54 21.54 31.54 -15.87
C ASP A 54 20.81 31.59 -14.51
N SER A 55 19.72 30.83 -14.33
CA SER A 55 18.94 30.85 -13.10
C SER A 55 19.69 30.19 -11.94
N THR A 56 19.85 30.93 -10.84
CA THR A 56 20.35 30.35 -9.59
C THR A 56 19.28 29.49 -8.93
N VAL A 57 19.62 28.23 -8.68
CA VAL A 57 18.70 27.24 -8.10
C VAL A 57 19.11 26.84 -6.69
N TYR A 58 18.12 26.63 -5.83
CA TYR A 58 18.31 26.28 -4.43
C TYR A 58 17.51 25.03 -4.10
N ARG A 59 18.07 24.17 -3.24
CA ARG A 59 17.38 23.02 -2.67
C ARG A 59 17.32 23.14 -1.16
N THR A 60 16.12 22.88 -0.61
CA THR A 60 15.88 22.92 0.84
C THR A 60 15.92 21.51 1.42
N TYR A 61 16.64 21.34 2.53
CA TYR A 61 16.74 20.13 3.33
C TYR A 61 16.40 20.46 4.79
N GLY A 62 15.12 20.33 5.16
CA GLY A 62 14.64 20.78 6.47
C GLY A 62 14.83 22.29 6.63
N ASP A 63 15.57 22.69 7.66
CA ASP A 63 15.86 24.10 7.95
C ASP A 63 17.08 24.65 7.16
N VAL A 64 17.71 23.83 6.31
CA VAL A 64 18.91 24.20 5.55
C VAL A 64 18.57 24.43 4.09
N ILE A 65 19.09 25.52 3.51
CA ILE A 65 19.01 25.83 2.09
C ILE A 65 20.42 25.71 1.49
N ILE A 66 20.55 24.97 0.39
CA ILE A 66 21.80 24.74 -0.31
C ILE A 66 21.65 25.25 -1.75
N GLU A 67 22.51 26.18 -2.15
CA GLU A 67 22.65 26.59 -3.55
C GLU A 67 23.29 25.45 -4.36
N LYS A 68 22.75 25.18 -5.55
CA LYS A 68 23.26 24.13 -6.44
C LYS A 68 24.14 24.75 -7.51
N GLU A 69 25.16 24.00 -7.92
CA GLU A 69 26.16 24.46 -8.88
C GLU A 69 25.56 24.77 -10.26
N SER A 70 24.52 24.03 -10.66
CA SER A 70 23.70 24.31 -11.85
C SER A 70 22.30 23.69 -11.72
N SER A 71 21.36 24.18 -12.54
CA SER A 71 20.04 23.57 -12.72
C SER A 71 20.15 22.12 -13.22
N GLU A 72 21.08 21.84 -14.14
CA GLU A 72 21.34 20.50 -14.68
C GLU A 72 21.71 19.49 -13.58
N LYS A 73 22.64 19.85 -12.68
CA LYS A 73 23.01 18.95 -11.58
C LYS A 73 21.87 18.72 -10.61
N LEU A 74 21.04 19.74 -10.37
CA LEU A 74 19.84 19.57 -9.55
C LEU A 74 18.84 18.65 -10.25
N ILE A 75 18.66 18.76 -11.57
CA ILE A 75 17.79 17.85 -12.34
C ILE A 75 18.29 16.41 -12.20
N GLU A 76 19.58 16.14 -12.41
CA GLU A 76 20.16 14.80 -12.25
C GLU A 76 19.89 14.22 -10.85
N GLU A 77 20.11 15.00 -9.79
CA GLU A 77 19.81 14.56 -8.41
C GLU A 77 18.32 14.26 -8.17
N LEU A 78 17.42 14.99 -8.83
CA LEU A 78 15.97 14.79 -8.69
C LEU A 78 15.51 13.59 -9.52
N GLU A 79 16.10 13.35 -10.69
CA GLU A 79 15.83 12.19 -11.52
C GLU A 79 16.23 10.90 -10.80
N GLU A 80 17.38 10.87 -10.12
CA GLU A 80 17.76 9.74 -9.24
C GLU A 80 16.73 9.50 -8.12
N GLU A 81 16.22 10.55 -7.46
CA GLU A 81 15.18 10.42 -6.42
C GLU A 81 13.84 9.92 -7.00
N VAL A 82 13.50 10.30 -8.24
CA VAL A 82 12.32 9.79 -8.95
C VAL A 82 12.46 8.30 -9.22
N GLU A 83 13.59 7.84 -9.75
CA GLU A 83 13.85 6.41 -10.00
C GLU A 83 13.73 5.57 -8.70
N ASP A 84 14.29 6.06 -7.60
CA ASP A 84 14.16 5.41 -6.29
C ASP A 84 12.69 5.32 -5.82
N LEU A 85 11.90 6.38 -6.06
CA LEU A 85 10.48 6.40 -5.73
C LEU A 85 9.66 5.45 -6.62
N GLU A 86 9.99 5.33 -7.91
CA GLU A 86 9.37 4.38 -8.82
C GLU A 86 9.55 2.94 -8.34
N VAL A 87 10.79 2.55 -8.04
CA VAL A 87 11.10 1.22 -7.49
C VAL A 87 10.31 0.95 -6.20
N ARG A 88 10.17 1.97 -5.34
CA ARG A 88 9.38 1.87 -4.12
C ARG A 88 7.88 1.71 -4.39
N VAL A 89 7.32 2.45 -5.34
CA VAL A 89 5.91 2.34 -5.75
C VAL A 89 5.64 0.94 -6.29
N GLU A 90 6.45 0.42 -7.21
CA GLU A 90 6.30 -0.94 -7.74
C GLU A 90 6.40 -2.00 -6.63
N THR A 91 7.30 -1.81 -5.67
CA THR A 91 7.44 -2.72 -4.55
C THR A 91 6.17 -2.74 -3.69
N LEU A 92 5.59 -1.57 -3.42
CA LEU A 92 4.35 -1.44 -2.65
C LEU A 92 3.15 -2.02 -3.41
N GLU A 93 3.11 -1.92 -4.74
CA GLU A 93 2.11 -2.58 -5.58
C GLU A 93 2.17 -4.09 -5.45
N LYS A 94 3.35 -4.69 -5.60
CA LYS A 94 3.54 -6.14 -5.40
C LYS A 94 3.17 -6.58 -3.99
N GLN A 95 3.38 -5.74 -2.98
CA GLN A 95 2.95 -6.03 -1.60
C GLN A 95 1.44 -5.95 -1.45
N GLN A 96 0.79 -4.96 -2.08
CA GLN A 96 -0.66 -4.79 -2.08
C GLN A 96 -1.34 -6.00 -2.71
N GLU A 97 -0.90 -6.45 -3.88
CA GLU A 97 -1.41 -7.64 -4.58
C GLU A 97 -1.36 -8.87 -3.68
N LYS A 98 -0.20 -9.15 -3.07
CA LYS A 98 -0.03 -10.29 -2.14
C LYS A 98 -0.96 -10.22 -0.93
N VAL A 99 -1.26 -9.03 -0.42
CA VAL A 99 -2.21 -8.88 0.71
C VAL A 99 -3.64 -9.10 0.24
N GLN A 100 -3.98 -8.62 -0.96
CA GLN A 100 -5.30 -8.84 -1.57
C GLN A 100 -5.55 -10.34 -1.86
N GLU A 101 -4.58 -11.06 -2.42
CA GLU A 101 -4.66 -12.51 -2.64
C GLU A 101 -4.94 -13.25 -1.32
N LYS A 102 -4.16 -12.95 -0.27
CA LYS A 102 -4.36 -13.56 1.06
C LYS A 102 -5.72 -13.25 1.67
N LEU A 103 -6.25 -12.05 1.44
CA LEU A 103 -7.61 -11.69 1.87
C LEU A 103 -8.66 -12.51 1.12
N GLN A 104 -8.52 -12.69 -0.19
CA GLN A 104 -9.43 -13.49 -0.99
C GLN A 104 -9.41 -14.97 -0.59
N GLU A 105 -8.23 -15.55 -0.36
CA GLU A 105 -8.08 -16.92 0.14
C GLU A 105 -8.78 -17.09 1.49
N LEU A 106 -8.53 -16.18 2.43
CA LEU A 106 -9.13 -16.20 3.76
C LEU A 106 -10.67 -16.07 3.69
N GLN A 107 -11.19 -15.24 2.80
CA GLN A 107 -12.64 -15.12 2.58
C GLN A 107 -13.26 -16.42 2.07
N LYS A 108 -12.59 -17.10 1.12
CA LYS A 108 -13.05 -18.40 0.60
C LYS A 108 -13.05 -19.48 1.68
N GLU A 109 -12.00 -19.54 2.50
CA GLU A 109 -11.93 -20.47 3.64
C GLU A 109 -13.05 -20.22 4.66
N LEU A 110 -13.26 -18.95 5.03
CA LEU A 110 -14.33 -18.55 5.95
C LEU A 110 -15.71 -18.92 5.41
N GLN A 111 -15.95 -18.71 4.11
CA GLN A 111 -17.21 -19.06 3.48
C GLN A 111 -17.45 -20.57 3.51
N ALA A 112 -16.44 -21.38 3.17
CA ALA A 112 -16.54 -22.83 3.19
C ALA A 112 -16.83 -23.38 4.60
N GLU A 113 -16.21 -22.83 5.64
CA GLU A 113 -16.47 -23.22 7.04
C GLU A 113 -17.89 -22.87 7.47
N ILE A 114 -18.37 -21.67 7.14
CA ILE A 114 -19.73 -21.23 7.48
C ILE A 114 -20.78 -22.06 6.75
N GLU A 115 -20.55 -22.40 5.47
CA GLU A 115 -21.43 -23.28 4.70
C GLU A 115 -21.44 -24.70 5.26
N GLY A 116 -20.27 -25.25 5.64
CA GLY A 116 -20.16 -26.55 6.31
C GLY A 116 -20.91 -26.61 7.64
N MET A 117 -20.91 -25.51 8.41
CA MET A 117 -21.69 -25.40 9.65
C MET A 117 -23.20 -25.36 9.40
N ARG A 118 -23.65 -24.76 8.29
CA ARG A 118 -25.08 -24.71 7.90
C ARG A 118 -25.57 -26.03 7.32
N GLY A 119 -24.71 -26.81 6.67
CA GLY A 119 -25.03 -28.12 6.09
C GLY A 119 -25.06 -29.29 7.08
N GLY A 120 -24.53 -29.12 8.30
CA GLY A 120 -24.46 -30.16 9.34
C GLY A 120 -25.69 -30.32 10.25
N GLY A 121 -26.83 -29.73 9.89
CA GLY A 121 -28.06 -29.82 10.67
C GLY A 121 -28.76 -31.18 10.57
N LEU A 122 -28.54 -32.05 11.57
CA LEU A 122 -29.36 -33.20 12.03
C LEU A 122 -29.77 -34.27 10.99
N PRO A 123 -29.25 -35.51 11.06
CA PRO A 123 -30.02 -36.67 10.60
C PRO A 123 -31.30 -36.73 11.43
N GLY A 124 -32.46 -36.66 10.76
CA GLY A 124 -33.75 -36.70 11.43
C GLY A 124 -33.89 -37.92 12.34
N GLU A 125 -34.11 -37.65 13.63
CA GLU A 125 -34.96 -38.51 14.44
C GLU A 125 -36.40 -38.35 13.91
N ALA A 126 -36.85 -39.31 13.12
CA ALA A 126 -38.26 -39.62 12.97
C ALA A 126 -38.39 -41.12 13.27
N GLY A 127 -39.05 -41.41 14.39
CA GLY A 127 -39.38 -42.76 14.84
C GLY A 127 -40.54 -43.40 14.08
#